data_AF-A0A645HCD7-F1
#
_entry.id   AF-A0A645HCD7-F1
#
_cell.length_a   1.000
_cell.length_b   1.000
_cell.length_c   1.000
_cell.angle_alpha   90.00
_cell.angle_beta   90.00
_cell.angle_gamma   90.00
#
_symmetry.space_group_name_H-M   'P 1'
#
loop_
_entity.id
_entity.type
_entity.pdbx_description
1 polymer ?
#
loop_
_entity_poly.entity_id
_entity_poly.type
_entity_poly.pdbx_seq_one_letter_code
_entity_poly.pdbx_strand_id
1 'polypeptide(L)'
;MATVGVSQNNHGPKKDVPVFKEVSGLDVVKSIYPDAVAVEKNKGDWFNIVSSDKKVLGYCLSSKPYSDGIKGYNNTTPVIVITDKNKTIKKVAILSNWETAAYLKKLERQNFFNTWNGLKVSDAVKKKASADSYSGATFSATALSKNVEIILNKAAKN
;
A
#
# COMPACT_ATOMS: atom_id res chain seq x y z
N MET A 1 -8.52 -52.63 32.46
CA MET A 1 -8.56 -52.28 31.03
C MET A 1 -8.86 -50.80 30.93
N ALA A 2 -7.83 -49.97 30.72
CA ALA A 2 -7.98 -48.53 30.60
C ALA A 2 -8.17 -48.17 29.12
N THR A 3 -9.25 -47.45 28.79
CA THR A 3 -9.44 -46.86 27.46
C THR A 3 -9.36 -45.35 27.62
N VAL A 4 -8.21 -44.79 27.24
CA VAL A 4 -7.95 -43.35 27.17
C VAL A 4 -8.60 -42.83 25.89
N GLY A 5 -9.64 -42.00 26.02
CA GLY A 5 -10.22 -41.27 24.90
C GLY A 5 -9.30 -40.12 24.50
N VAL A 6 -8.78 -40.16 23.27
CA VAL A 6 -7.98 -39.09 22.69
C VAL A 6 -8.91 -37.92 22.34
N SER A 7 -8.81 -36.81 23.07
CA SER A 7 -9.44 -35.54 22.72
C SER A 7 -8.69 -34.93 21.53
N GLN A 8 -9.31 -34.95 20.35
CA GLN A 8 -8.83 -34.17 19.21
C GLN A 8 -9.12 -32.68 19.45
N ASN A 9 -8.11 -31.94 19.92
CA ASN A 9 -8.16 -30.49 19.93
C ASN A 9 -8.14 -29.96 18.49
N ASN A 10 -9.31 -29.63 17.96
CA ASN A 10 -9.48 -28.84 16.73
C ASN A 10 -8.91 -27.42 16.94
N HIS A 11 -7.62 -27.26 16.75
CA HIS A 11 -7.00 -25.95 16.57
C HIS A 11 -7.22 -25.52 15.11
N GLY A 12 -8.39 -24.93 14.84
CA GLY A 12 -8.53 -24.07 13.66
C GLY A 12 -7.42 -22.99 13.68
N PRO A 13 -6.96 -22.50 12.53
CA PRO A 13 -5.89 -21.52 12.48
C PRO A 13 -6.24 -20.35 13.40
N LYS A 14 -5.33 -20.01 14.34
CA LYS A 14 -5.48 -18.85 15.21
C LYS A 14 -5.77 -17.65 14.31
N LYS A 15 -6.97 -17.08 14.41
CA LYS A 15 -7.29 -15.83 13.71
C LYS A 15 -6.35 -14.77 14.27
N ASP A 16 -5.39 -14.34 13.46
CA ASP A 16 -4.51 -13.22 13.83
C ASP A 16 -5.40 -12.04 14.23
N VAL A 17 -5.24 -11.58 15.48
CA VAL A 17 -6.01 -10.46 16.00
C VAL A 17 -5.59 -9.21 15.21
N PRO A 18 -6.53 -8.44 14.63
CA PRO A 18 -6.20 -7.23 13.90
C PRO A 18 -5.57 -6.21 14.86
N VAL A 19 -4.36 -5.75 14.54
CA VAL A 19 -3.64 -4.73 15.28
C VAL A 19 -3.44 -3.52 14.37
N PHE A 20 -3.72 -2.33 14.88
CA PHE A 20 -3.42 -1.10 14.14
C PHE A 20 -1.92 -0.97 13.93
N LYS A 21 -1.50 -0.89 12.67
CA LYS A 21 -0.13 -0.62 12.31
C LYS A 21 -0.01 0.82 11.87
N GLU A 22 0.76 1.60 12.63
CA GLU A 22 1.13 2.94 12.24
C GLU A 22 2.24 2.90 11.18
N VAL A 23 2.09 3.69 10.11
CA VAL A 23 3.08 3.87 9.06
C VAL A 23 3.18 5.35 8.73
N SER A 24 4.33 5.94 9.07
CA SER A 24 4.68 7.32 8.70
C SER A 24 4.90 7.41 7.19
N GLY A 25 4.14 8.26 6.51
CA GLY A 25 4.32 8.51 5.08
C GLY A 25 5.71 9.07 4.76
N LEU A 26 6.27 9.89 5.66
CA LEU A 26 7.62 10.44 5.50
C LEU A 26 8.69 9.35 5.60
N ASP A 27 8.53 8.35 6.46
CA ASP A 27 9.49 7.25 6.58
C ASP A 27 9.47 6.36 5.32
N VAL A 28 8.29 6.15 4.75
CA VAL A 28 8.18 5.46 3.44
C VAL A 28 8.87 6.27 2.36
N VAL A 29 8.70 7.60 2.34
CA VAL A 29 9.41 8.49 1.41
C VAL A 29 10.92 8.40 1.60
N LYS A 30 11.41 8.44 2.84
CA LYS A 30 12.83 8.31 3.17
C LYS A 30 13.44 6.98 2.75
N SER A 31 12.65 5.91 2.66
CA SER A 31 13.13 4.63 2.12
C SER A 31 13.53 4.69 0.65
N ILE A 32 13.11 5.72 -0.10
CA ILE A 32 13.52 5.98 -1.49
C ILE A 32 14.41 7.23 -1.58
N TYR A 33 14.12 8.26 -0.78
CA TYR A 33 14.84 9.53 -0.75
C TYR A 33 15.32 9.82 0.68
N PRO A 34 16.47 9.27 1.11
CA PRO A 34 16.96 9.42 2.48
C PRO A 34 17.10 10.88 2.94
N ASP A 35 17.43 11.79 2.00
CA ASP A 35 17.61 13.22 2.26
C ASP A 35 16.28 14.01 2.37
N ALA A 36 15.13 13.35 2.22
CA ALA A 36 13.83 13.99 2.33
C ALA A 36 13.54 14.40 3.78
N VAL A 37 13.21 15.67 3.98
CA VAL A 37 12.88 16.22 5.31
C VAL A 37 11.38 16.51 5.46
N ALA A 38 10.68 16.77 4.36
CA ALA A 38 9.25 17.06 4.38
C ALA A 38 8.55 16.64 3.07
N VAL A 39 7.23 16.61 3.13
CA VAL A 39 6.34 16.53 1.98
C VAL A 39 5.42 17.75 1.96
N GLU A 40 5.39 18.46 0.85
CA GLU A 40 4.65 19.73 0.73
C GLU A 40 3.55 19.60 -0.31
N LYS A 41 2.36 20.13 -0.02
CA LYS A 41 1.23 20.07 -0.96
C LYS A 41 1.57 20.85 -2.25
N ASN A 42 1.36 20.22 -3.40
CA ASN A 42 1.45 20.83 -4.72
C ASN A 42 0.05 20.81 -5.38
N LYS A 43 -0.02 21.23 -6.65
CA LYS A 43 -1.25 21.26 -7.46
C LYS A 43 -1.93 19.89 -7.51
N GLY A 44 -3.26 19.91 -7.42
CA GLY A 44 -4.08 18.70 -7.48
C GLY A 44 -3.79 17.76 -6.32
N ASP A 45 -3.52 16.49 -6.62
CA ASP A 45 -3.26 15.44 -5.63
C ASP A 45 -1.76 15.21 -5.33
N TRP A 46 -0.88 15.98 -5.98
CA TRP A 46 0.56 15.83 -5.87
C TRP A 46 1.12 16.48 -4.60
N PHE A 47 2.16 15.85 -4.04
CA PHE A 47 3.00 16.40 -2.98
C PHE A 47 4.46 16.38 -3.43
N ASN A 48 5.18 17.47 -3.18
CA ASN A 48 6.61 17.56 -3.43
C ASN A 48 7.35 16.87 -2.29
N ILE A 49 8.34 16.04 -2.63
CA ILE A 49 9.30 15.51 -1.66
C ILE A 49 10.47 16.48 -1.63
N VAL A 50 10.72 17.12 -0.48
CA VAL A 50 11.73 18.19 -0.36
C VAL A 50 12.87 17.79 0.57
N SER A 51 14.09 18.16 0.21
CA SER A 51 15.28 18.03 1.07
C SER A 51 15.45 19.25 2.00
N SER A 52 16.41 19.16 2.93
CA SER A 52 16.82 20.26 3.81
C SER A 52 17.14 21.55 3.05
N ASP A 53 17.68 21.41 1.83
CA ASP A 53 18.10 22.53 0.97
C ASP A 53 16.93 23.09 0.14
N LYS A 54 15.69 22.71 0.45
CA LYS A 54 14.47 23.06 -0.31
C LYS A 54 14.48 22.58 -1.77
N LYS A 55 15.31 21.59 -2.11
CA LYS A 55 15.30 20.97 -3.43
C LYS A 55 14.20 19.92 -3.50
N VAL A 56 13.40 19.96 -4.57
CA VAL A 56 12.47 18.87 -4.88
C VAL A 56 13.30 17.65 -5.31
N LEU A 57 13.08 16.51 -4.67
CA LEU A 57 13.73 15.23 -4.97
C LEU A 57 12.88 14.36 -5.91
N GLY A 58 11.56 14.47 -5.76
CA GLY A 58 10.56 13.73 -6.51
C GLY A 58 9.17 14.14 -6.01
N TYR A 59 8.18 13.28 -6.26
CA TYR A 59 6.81 13.53 -5.82
C TYR A 59 6.23 12.31 -5.12
N CYS A 60 5.20 12.53 -4.31
CA CYS A 60 4.36 11.46 -3.81
C CYS A 60 2.89 11.79 -3.92
N LEU A 61 2.08 10.73 -3.87
CA LEU A 61 0.63 10.77 -3.87
C LEU A 61 0.14 9.94 -2.68
N SER A 62 -0.92 10.37 -2.04
CA SER A 62 -1.60 9.59 -1.00
C SER A 62 -3.03 9.31 -1.44
N SER A 63 -3.50 8.07 -1.25
CA SER A 63 -4.91 7.76 -1.47
C SER A 63 -5.82 8.31 -0.36
N LYS A 64 -5.29 8.87 0.73
CA LYS A 64 -6.10 9.61 1.71
C LYS A 64 -6.48 10.99 1.16
N PRO A 65 -7.72 11.48 1.39
CA PRO A 65 -8.83 10.84 2.11
C PRO A 65 -9.71 9.91 1.24
N TYR A 66 -9.39 9.72 -0.04
CA TYR A 66 -10.19 8.94 -1.00
C TYR A 66 -10.31 7.43 -0.71
N SER A 67 -9.56 6.93 0.28
CA SER A 67 -9.65 5.55 0.77
C SER A 67 -10.84 5.27 1.67
N ASP A 68 -11.59 6.31 2.06
CA ASP A 68 -12.76 6.16 2.92
C ASP A 68 -13.83 5.31 2.19
N GLY A 69 -14.16 4.16 2.77
CA GLY A 69 -15.08 3.18 2.17
C GLY A 69 -14.41 2.05 1.39
N ILE A 70 -13.11 2.12 1.09
CA ILE A 70 -12.37 1.00 0.47
C ILE A 70 -11.85 0.09 1.58
N LYS A 71 -12.59 -0.98 1.87
CA LYS A 71 -12.27 -1.95 2.94
C LYS A 71 -11.51 -3.15 2.39
N GLY A 72 -10.37 -3.46 3.03
CA GLY A 72 -9.63 -4.72 2.89
C GLY A 72 -10.23 -5.82 3.74
N TYR A 73 -9.37 -6.70 4.27
CA TYR A 73 -9.80 -7.79 5.14
C TYR A 73 -10.32 -7.28 6.49
N ASN A 74 -9.65 -6.29 7.09
CA ASN A 74 -10.03 -5.77 8.40
C ASN A 74 -10.59 -4.34 8.36
N ASN A 75 -9.96 -3.44 7.59
CA ASN A 75 -10.40 -2.03 7.52
C ASN A 75 -9.86 -1.34 6.26
N THR A 76 -9.81 -0.01 6.24
CA THR A 76 -9.24 0.77 5.14
C THR A 76 -7.74 0.51 4.97
N THR A 77 -7.31 0.47 3.70
CA THR A 77 -5.92 0.17 3.30
C THR A 77 -5.30 1.30 2.49
N PRO A 78 -5.20 2.52 3.06
CA PRO A 78 -4.66 3.66 2.33
C PRO A 78 -3.24 3.36 1.83
N VAL A 79 -2.88 3.92 0.68
CA VAL A 79 -1.58 3.73 0.02
C VAL A 79 -0.89 5.06 -0.23
N ILE A 80 0.43 4.98 -0.36
CA ILE A 80 1.29 6.03 -0.87
C ILE A 80 1.98 5.53 -2.13
N VAL A 81 2.05 6.40 -3.14
CA VAL A 81 2.82 6.19 -4.37
C VAL A 81 3.92 7.22 -4.40
N ILE A 82 5.17 6.79 -4.57
CA ILE A 82 6.35 7.64 -4.65
C ILE A 82 6.86 7.61 -6.09
N THR A 83 7.18 8.77 -6.64
CA THR A 83 7.70 8.92 -7.99
C THR A 83 8.98 9.73 -8.02
N ASP A 84 9.74 9.57 -9.11
CA ASP A 84 10.78 10.53 -9.47
C ASP A 84 10.19 11.83 -10.04
N LYS A 85 11.07 12.75 -10.43
CA LYS A 85 10.71 14.03 -11.05
C LYS A 85 10.02 13.89 -12.41
N ASN A 86 10.20 12.75 -13.08
CA ASN A 86 9.58 12.44 -14.36
C ASN A 86 8.21 11.76 -14.19
N LYS A 87 7.71 11.66 -12.95
CA LYS A 87 6.47 10.96 -12.58
C LYS A 87 6.53 9.46 -12.89
N THR A 88 7.72 8.86 -12.83
CA THR A 88 7.92 7.41 -12.89
C THR A 88 7.84 6.84 -11.48
N ILE A 89 7.01 5.82 -11.29
CA ILE A 89 6.76 5.22 -9.98
C ILE A 89 8.00 4.48 -9.50
N LYS A 90 8.47 4.84 -8.31
CA LYS A 90 9.60 4.21 -7.62
C LYS A 90 9.14 3.22 -6.56
N LYS A 91 7.99 3.47 -5.93
CA LYS A 91 7.44 2.61 -4.89
C LYS A 91 5.94 2.82 -4.73
N VAL A 92 5.23 1.72 -4.50
CA VAL A 92 3.88 1.71 -3.91
C VAL A 92 3.98 1.05 -2.54
N ALA A 93 3.34 1.62 -1.53
CA ALA A 93 3.31 1.05 -0.20
C ALA A 93 1.98 1.33 0.49
N ILE A 94 1.61 0.47 1.43
CA ILE A 94 0.48 0.69 2.32
C ILE A 94 0.87 1.67 3.44
N LEU A 95 -0.03 2.60 3.78
CA LEU A 95 0.05 3.51 4.93
C LEU A 95 -0.60 2.86 6.17
N SER A 96 -0.80 3.62 7.26
CA SER A 96 -1.38 3.09 8.49
C SER A 96 -2.70 2.37 8.24
N ASN A 97 -2.85 1.15 8.77
CA ASN A 97 -3.95 0.25 8.46
C ASN A 97 -4.20 -0.74 9.61
N TRP A 98 -5.27 -1.53 9.47
CA TRP A 98 -5.63 -2.63 10.38
C TRP A 98 -5.46 -4.01 9.75
N GLU A 99 -4.76 -4.12 8.62
CA GLU A 99 -4.64 -5.40 7.89
C GLU A 99 -3.85 -6.43 8.67
N THR A 100 -4.20 -7.70 8.46
CA THR A 100 -3.45 -8.81 9.03
C THR A 100 -2.07 -8.88 8.38
N ALA A 101 -1.01 -8.83 9.21
CA ALA A 101 0.37 -8.79 8.74
C ALA A 101 0.74 -9.97 7.82
N ALA A 102 0.16 -11.15 8.05
CA ALA A 102 0.39 -12.32 7.20
C ALA A 102 -0.07 -12.10 5.75
N TYR A 103 -1.18 -11.39 5.52
CA TYR A 103 -1.67 -11.08 4.16
C TYR A 103 -0.76 -10.05 3.48
N LEU A 104 -0.34 -9.00 4.18
CA LEU A 104 0.60 -8.02 3.62
C LEU A 104 1.94 -8.68 3.24
N LYS A 105 2.52 -9.51 4.14
CA LYS A 105 3.73 -10.29 3.85
C LYS A 105 3.55 -11.23 2.66
N LYS A 106 2.36 -11.80 2.49
CA LYS A 106 2.04 -12.65 1.34
C LYS A 106 2.04 -11.84 0.05
N LEU A 107 1.40 -10.67 0.03
CA LEU A 107 1.39 -9.76 -1.11
C LEU A 107 2.80 -9.26 -1.48
N GLU A 108 3.64 -8.98 -0.48
CA GLU A 108 5.06 -8.64 -0.69
C GLU A 108 5.81 -9.79 -1.40
N ARG A 109 5.67 -11.03 -0.92
CA ARG A 109 6.27 -12.22 -1.58
C ARG A 109 5.72 -12.47 -2.98
N GLN A 110 4.47 -12.09 -3.24
CA GLN A 110 3.83 -12.16 -4.54
C GLN A 110 4.12 -10.95 -5.43
N ASN A 111 5.06 -10.08 -5.03
CA ASN A 111 5.51 -8.91 -5.77
C ASN A 111 4.40 -7.88 -6.06
N PHE A 112 3.31 -7.89 -5.29
CA PHE A 112 2.13 -7.04 -5.49
C PHE A 112 2.49 -5.56 -5.59
N PHE A 113 3.21 -5.04 -4.59
CA PHE A 113 3.56 -3.63 -4.49
C PHE A 113 4.54 -3.15 -5.58
N ASN A 114 5.23 -4.09 -6.25
CA ASN A 114 6.16 -3.78 -7.32
C ASN A 114 5.49 -3.76 -8.71
N THR A 115 4.20 -4.08 -8.79
CA THR A 115 3.42 -4.15 -10.05
C THR A 115 3.47 -2.87 -10.88
N TRP A 116 3.62 -1.71 -10.23
CA TRP A 116 3.63 -0.40 -10.88
C TRP A 116 5.03 0.24 -10.97
N ASN A 117 6.05 -0.38 -10.36
CA ASN A 117 7.38 0.22 -10.33
C ASN A 117 7.95 0.34 -11.76
N GLY A 118 8.58 1.47 -12.05
CA GLY A 118 9.14 1.78 -13.37
C GLY A 118 8.11 2.27 -14.40
N LEU A 119 6.81 2.22 -14.10
CA LEU A 119 5.79 2.81 -14.96
C LEU A 119 5.66 4.31 -14.72
N LYS A 120 5.44 5.07 -15.78
CA LYS A 120 4.98 6.45 -15.67
C LYS A 120 3.55 6.46 -15.16
N VAL A 121 3.17 7.43 -14.32
CA VAL A 121 1.80 7.51 -13.79
C VAL A 121 0.73 7.47 -14.88
N SER A 122 0.98 8.10 -16.05
CA SER A 122 0.09 8.07 -17.21
C SER A 122 -0.15 6.69 -17.83
N ASP A 123 0.79 5.75 -17.65
CA ASP A 123 0.68 4.38 -18.14
C ASP A 123 0.19 3.44 -17.03
N ALA A 124 0.58 3.74 -15.78
CA ALA A 124 0.19 3.00 -14.60
C ALA A 124 -1.33 2.98 -14.37
N VAL A 125 -2.07 4.02 -14.79
CA VAL A 125 -3.55 4.03 -14.74
C VAL A 125 -4.20 2.92 -15.57
N LYS A 126 -3.51 2.41 -16.61
CA LYS A 126 -4.00 1.32 -17.46
C LYS A 126 -3.64 -0.05 -16.89
N LYS A 127 -2.74 -0.11 -15.90
CA LYS A 127 -2.27 -1.35 -15.28
C LYS A 127 -3.26 -1.77 -14.20
N LYS A 128 -3.78 -2.99 -14.32
CA LYS A 128 -4.59 -3.64 -13.28
C LYS A 128 -3.75 -4.69 -12.55
N ALA A 129 -3.77 -4.64 -11.23
CA ALA A 129 -3.33 -5.75 -10.39
C ALA A 129 -4.56 -6.63 -10.11
N SER A 130 -4.70 -7.71 -10.88
CA SER A 130 -5.85 -8.62 -10.74
C SER A 130 -5.83 -9.27 -9.36
N ALA A 131 -6.91 -9.12 -8.60
CA ALA A 131 -7.02 -9.68 -7.26
C ALA A 131 -6.94 -11.22 -7.25
N ASP A 132 -7.37 -11.86 -8.35
CA ASP A 132 -7.32 -13.32 -8.53
C ASP A 132 -5.90 -13.87 -8.60
N SER A 133 -4.92 -13.01 -8.92
CA SER A 133 -3.49 -13.37 -8.90
C SER A 133 -2.92 -13.53 -7.47
N TYR A 134 -3.68 -13.14 -6.43
CA TYR A 134 -3.21 -13.08 -5.04
C TYR A 134 -4.05 -13.99 -4.13
N SER A 135 -4.09 -15.28 -4.47
CA SER A 135 -4.86 -16.28 -3.71
C SER A 135 -4.53 -16.25 -2.21
N GLY A 136 -5.56 -16.30 -1.36
CA GLY A 136 -5.43 -16.23 0.09
C GLY A 136 -5.02 -14.88 0.66
N ALA A 137 -5.00 -13.82 -0.15
CA ALA A 137 -4.94 -12.41 0.28
C ALA A 137 -5.86 -11.51 -0.60
N THR A 138 -6.88 -12.11 -1.23
CA THR A 138 -7.71 -11.48 -2.27
C THR A 138 -8.43 -10.21 -1.80
N PHE A 139 -8.99 -10.20 -0.58
CA PHE A 139 -9.67 -9.01 -0.03
C PHE A 139 -8.71 -7.83 0.14
N SER A 140 -7.55 -8.07 0.78
CA SER A 140 -6.49 -7.07 0.96
C SER A 140 -5.96 -6.58 -0.39
N ALA A 141 -5.68 -7.48 -1.33
CA ALA A 141 -5.22 -7.15 -2.68
C ALA A 141 -6.24 -6.28 -3.43
N THR A 142 -7.52 -6.64 -3.39
CA THR A 142 -8.59 -5.89 -4.07
C THR A 142 -8.67 -4.46 -3.54
N ALA A 143 -8.67 -4.30 -2.22
CA ALA A 143 -8.75 -2.98 -1.60
C ALA A 143 -7.51 -2.12 -1.91
N LEU A 144 -6.33 -2.73 -1.84
CA LEU A 144 -5.07 -2.06 -2.20
C LEU A 144 -5.05 -1.64 -3.67
N SER A 145 -5.44 -2.52 -4.59
CA SER A 145 -5.53 -2.21 -6.02
C SER A 145 -6.47 -1.03 -6.27
N LYS A 146 -7.65 -1.03 -5.66
CA LYS A 146 -8.61 0.10 -5.75
C LYS A 146 -8.01 1.41 -5.23
N ASN A 147 -7.30 1.36 -4.10
CA ASN A 147 -6.64 2.53 -3.54
C ASN A 147 -5.52 3.08 -4.45
N VAL A 148 -4.76 2.21 -5.12
CA VAL A 148 -3.77 2.61 -6.13
C VAL A 148 -4.45 3.20 -7.37
N GLU A 149 -5.48 2.53 -7.89
CA GLU A 149 -6.22 2.97 -9.07
C GLU A 149 -6.85 4.35 -8.86
N ILE A 150 -7.49 4.60 -7.71
CA ILE A 150 -8.16 5.88 -7.46
C ILE A 150 -7.15 7.03 -7.46
N ILE A 151 -6.00 6.85 -6.80
CA ILE A 151 -5.02 7.92 -6.67
C ILE A 151 -4.26 8.16 -7.99
N LEU A 152 -3.94 7.11 -8.74
CA LEU A 152 -3.31 7.26 -10.05
C LEU A 152 -4.25 7.96 -11.04
N ASN A 153 -5.55 7.59 -11.05
CA ASN A 153 -6.53 8.23 -11.92
C ASN A 153 -6.72 9.72 -11.60
N LYS A 154 -6.70 10.09 -10.31
CA LYS A 154 -6.76 11.50 -9.91
C LYS A 154 -5.49 12.26 -10.29
N ALA A 155 -4.32 11.64 -10.09
CA ALA A 155 -3.03 12.24 -10.43
C ALA A 155 -2.82 12.44 -11.95
N ALA A 156 -3.47 11.63 -12.80
CA ALA A 156 -3.38 11.74 -14.25
C ALA A 156 -4.35 12.78 -14.87
N LYS A 157 -5.36 13.22 -14.11
CA LYS A 157 -6.34 14.23 -14.55
C LYS A 157 -5.91 15.68 -14.31
N ASN A 158 -4.82 15.88 -13.56
CA ASN A 158 -4.30 17.17 -13.09
C ASN A 158 -2.83 17.35 -13.47
#